data_AF-A0A1D1ZDD7-F1
#
_entry.id   AF-A0A1D1ZDD7-F1
#
_cell.length_a   1.000
_cell.length_b   1.000
_cell.length_c   1.000
_cell.angle_alpha   90.00
_cell.angle_beta   90.00
_cell.angle_gamma   90.00
#
_symmetry.space_group_name_H-M   'P 1'
#
loop_
_entity.id
_entity.type
_entity.pdbx_description
1 polymer ?
#
loop_
_entity_poly.entity_id
_entity_poly.type
_entity_poly.pdbx_seq_one_letter_code
_entity_poly.pdbx_strand_id
1 'polypeptide(L)'
;VMFGSKITYAETVEATRQFDEENVLSRGRHGLVFKACYADGTVLSILRLPSTSADGAIVIEEAFFRKEAEALGKVKHRNLTVLRGYYAGPPPDVRLLVYDYMP
;
A
#
# COMPACT_ATOMS: atom_id res chain seq x y z
N VAL A 1 5.20 8.23 2.93
CA VAL A 1 5.21 8.75 4.32
C VAL A 1 4.69 7.66 5.22
N MET A 2 5.33 7.41 6.36
CA MET A 2 4.89 6.41 7.32
C MET A 2 4.49 7.08 8.62
N PHE A 3 3.38 6.62 9.21
CA PHE A 3 2.88 7.07 10.49
C PHE A 3 3.54 6.23 11.60
N GLY A 4 4.84 6.46 11.85
CA GLY A 4 5.53 5.96 13.06
C GLY A 4 6.68 4.94 12.88
N SER A 5 6.95 4.41 11.68
CA SER A 5 8.12 3.54 11.42
C SER A 5 8.59 3.66 9.97
N LYS A 6 9.90 3.69 9.71
CA LYS A 6 10.45 3.98 8.38
C LYS A 6 10.53 2.72 7.50
N ILE A 7 9.40 2.25 6.98
CA ILE A 7 9.37 1.20 5.95
C ILE A 7 9.61 1.83 4.57
N THR A 8 10.55 1.28 3.83
CA THR A 8 10.87 1.74 2.46
C THR A 8 10.16 0.92 1.38
N TYR A 9 10.10 1.47 0.17
CA TYR A 9 9.55 0.75 -0.98
C TYR A 9 10.33 -0.54 -1.25
N ALA A 10 11.67 -0.48 -1.24
CA ALA A 10 12.52 -1.65 -1.47
C ALA A 10 12.19 -2.79 -0.50
N GLU A 11 12.11 -2.49 0.80
CA GLU A 11 11.73 -3.48 1.81
C GLU A 11 10.31 -4.04 1.56
N THR A 12 9.38 -3.21 1.12
CA THR A 12 8.02 -3.65 0.78
C THR A 12 8.03 -4.60 -0.42
N VAL A 13 8.84 -4.32 -1.43
CA VAL A 13 9.01 -5.21 -2.60
C VAL A 13 9.59 -6.54 -2.15
N GLU A 14 10.65 -6.55 -1.35
CA GLU A 14 11.23 -7.80 -0.83
C GLU A 14 10.24 -8.57 0.05
N ALA A 15 9.57 -7.89 0.98
CA ALA A 15 8.60 -8.49 1.90
C ALA A 15 7.37 -9.09 1.18
N THR A 16 7.03 -8.58 0.00
CA THR A 16 5.94 -9.10 -0.86
C THR A 16 6.44 -10.08 -1.94
N ARG A 17 7.73 -10.46 -1.91
CA ARG A 17 8.39 -11.27 -2.95
C ARG A 17 8.21 -10.71 -4.36
N GLN A 18 8.44 -9.40 -4.51
CA GLN A 18 8.23 -8.67 -5.76
C GLN A 18 6.77 -8.61 -6.22
N PHE A 19 5.83 -8.47 -5.27
CA PHE A 19 4.38 -8.52 -5.53
C PHE A 19 3.93 -9.82 -6.21
N ASP A 20 4.45 -10.94 -5.73
CA ASP A 20 4.09 -12.26 -6.26
C ASP A 20 2.59 -12.56 -6.08
N GLU A 21 2.00 -13.26 -7.05
CA GLU A 21 0.59 -13.66 -6.99
C GLU A 21 0.28 -14.57 -5.80
N GLU A 22 1.26 -15.34 -5.31
CA GLU A 22 1.09 -16.19 -4.11
C GLU A 22 0.81 -15.37 -2.85
N ASN A 23 1.24 -14.10 -2.80
CA ASN A 23 1.06 -13.21 -1.66
C ASN A 23 -0.22 -12.38 -1.77
N VAL A 24 -1.03 -12.55 -2.82
CA VAL A 24 -2.29 -11.83 -2.98
C VAL A 24 -3.31 -12.32 -1.97
N LEU A 25 -3.63 -11.46 -1.00
CA LEU A 25 -4.69 -11.69 -0.02
C LEU A 25 -6.08 -11.44 -0.62
N SER A 26 -6.21 -10.39 -1.44
CA SER A 26 -7.47 -10.09 -2.11
C SER A 26 -7.30 -9.29 -3.39
N ARG A 27 -8.25 -9.47 -4.32
CA ARG A 27 -8.38 -8.69 -5.54
C ARG A 27 -9.68 -7.92 -5.46
N GLY A 28 -9.60 -6.59 -5.56
CA GLY A 28 -10.77 -5.72 -5.45
C GLY A 28 -10.77 -4.62 -6.49
N ARG A 29 -11.88 -3.87 -6.54
CA ARG A 29 -12.04 -2.70 -7.42
C ARG A 29 -10.94 -1.66 -7.22
N HIS A 30 -10.45 -1.51 -6.00
CA HIS A 30 -9.42 -0.53 -5.66
C HIS A 30 -8.00 -1.02 -5.96
N GLY A 31 -7.80 -2.31 -6.28
CA GLY A 31 -6.50 -2.88 -6.57
C GLY A 31 -6.26 -4.22 -5.88
N LEU A 32 -4.99 -4.55 -5.71
CA LEU A 32 -4.54 -5.82 -5.16
C LEU A 32 -4.01 -5.62 -3.74
N VAL A 33 -4.45 -6.44 -2.81
CA VAL A 33 -3.90 -6.48 -1.45
C VAL A 33 -2.92 -7.63 -1.35
N PHE A 34 -1.69 -7.33 -0.97
CA PHE A 34 -0.62 -8.30 -0.77
C PHE A 34 -0.29 -8.45 0.70
N LYS A 35 0.09 -9.65 1.10
CA LYS A 35 0.75 -9.92 2.37
C LYS A 35 2.22 -9.56 2.25
N ALA A 36 2.71 -8.72 3.16
CA ALA A 36 4.12 -8.38 3.29
C ALA A 36 4.66 -8.96 4.60
N CYS A 37 5.64 -9.85 4.51
CA CYS A 37 6.35 -10.39 5.66
C CYS A 37 7.76 -9.79 5.70
N TYR A 38 8.00 -8.89 6.64
CA TYR A 38 9.30 -8.23 6.81
C TYR A 38 10.27 -9.14 7.58
N ALA A 39 11.58 -8.88 7.41
CA ALA A 39 12.63 -9.68 8.03
C ALA A 39 12.65 -9.63 9.57
N ASP A 40 12.07 -8.57 10.15
CA ASP A 40 11.89 -8.41 11.60
C ASP A 40 10.71 -9.23 12.16
N GLY A 41 9.98 -9.95 11.30
CA GLY A 41 8.78 -10.70 11.67
C GLY A 41 7.49 -9.87 11.65
N THR A 42 7.57 -8.57 11.34
CA THR A 42 6.38 -7.73 11.16
C THR A 42 5.61 -8.20 9.92
N VAL A 43 4.29 -8.34 10.05
CA VAL A 43 3.41 -8.69 8.92
C VAL A 43 2.44 -7.54 8.66
N LEU A 44 2.41 -7.05 7.43
CA LEU A 44 1.52 -5.96 7.01
C LEU A 44 0.74 -6.34 5.75
N SER A 45 -0.34 -5.61 5.51
CA SER A 45 -1.13 -5.69 4.28
C SER A 45 -0.85 -4.49 3.38
N ILE A 46 -0.45 -4.75 2.14
CA ILE A 46 -0.07 -3.72 1.16
C ILE A 46 -1.14 -3.67 0.08
N LEU A 47 -1.93 -2.59 0.05
CA LEU A 47 -2.86 -2.33 -1.05
C LEU A 47 -2.13 -1.57 -2.15
N ARG A 48 -1.91 -2.24 -3.29
CA ARG A 48 -1.40 -1.63 -4.52
C ARG A 48 -2.57 -1.10 -5.34
N LEU A 49 -2.62 0.21 -5.51
CA LEU A 49 -3.62 0.88 -6.34
C LEU A 49 -3.12 0.96 -7.79
N PRO A 50 -3.99 0.77 -8.79
CA PRO A 50 -3.65 1.03 -10.18
C PRO A 50 -3.55 2.54 -10.40
N SER A 51 -2.33 3.03 -10.62
CA SER A 51 -2.10 4.48 -10.83
C SER A 51 -2.14 4.87 -12.31
N THR A 52 -2.21 3.88 -13.20
CA THR A 52 -2.18 4.03 -14.65
C THR A 52 -3.30 3.21 -15.29
N SER A 53 -3.97 3.76 -16.30
CA SER A 53 -4.96 3.03 -17.10
C SER A 53 -4.27 2.01 -18.02
N ALA A 54 -5.07 1.12 -18.64
CA ALA A 54 -4.57 0.18 -19.64
C ALA A 54 -3.89 0.87 -20.85
N ASP A 55 -4.20 2.15 -21.08
CA ASP A 55 -3.63 2.99 -22.15
C ASP A 55 -2.39 3.78 -21.69
N GLY A 56 -1.94 3.61 -20.43
CA GLY A 56 -0.76 4.28 -19.89
C GLY A 56 -0.99 5.71 -19.38
N ALA A 57 -2.24 6.18 -19.34
CA ALA A 57 -2.58 7.47 -18.73
C ALA A 57 -2.58 7.37 -17.19
N ILE A 58 -1.96 8.33 -16.51
CA ILE A 58 -2.01 8.41 -15.04
C ILE A 58 -3.47 8.68 -14.62
N VAL A 59 -4.06 7.78 -13.84
CA VAL A 59 -5.44 7.88 -13.35
C VAL A 59 -5.52 8.34 -11.89
N ILE A 60 -4.38 8.32 -11.17
CA ILE A 60 -4.29 8.80 -9.79
C ILE A 60 -3.18 9.84 -9.68
N GLU A 61 -3.58 11.10 -9.59
CA GLU A 61 -2.66 12.20 -9.29
C GLU A 61 -1.99 12.02 -7.92
N GLU A 62 -0.67 12.26 -7.85
CA GLU A 62 0.10 12.10 -6.61
C GLU A 62 -0.48 12.95 -5.46
N ALA A 63 -0.83 14.20 -5.74
CA ALA A 63 -1.36 15.13 -4.76
C ALA A 63 -2.71 14.68 -4.19
N PHE A 64 -3.59 14.17 -5.05
CA PHE A 64 -4.88 13.62 -4.63
C PHE A 64 -4.70 12.37 -3.75
N PHE A 65 -3.86 11.44 -4.20
CA PHE A 65 -3.54 10.24 -3.43
C PHE A 65 -2.97 10.57 -2.06
N ARG A 66 -2.01 11.52 -1.99
CA ARG A 66 -1.41 11.95 -0.73
C ARG A 66 -2.48 12.48 0.24
N LYS A 67 -3.36 13.36 -0.26
CA LYS A 67 -4.43 13.95 0.54
C LYS A 67 -5.39 12.89 1.10
N GLU A 68 -5.81 11.94 0.26
CA GLU A 68 -6.68 10.83 0.67
C GLU A 68 -5.98 9.89 1.66
N ALA A 69 -4.71 9.54 1.43
CA ALA A 69 -3.94 8.70 2.34
C ALA A 69 -3.74 9.38 3.70
N GLU A 70 -3.52 10.69 3.73
CA GLU A 70 -3.44 11.46 4.97
C GLU A 70 -4.78 11.56 5.70
N ALA A 71 -5.89 11.67 4.97
CA ALA A 71 -7.23 11.62 5.56
C ALA A 71 -7.51 10.23 6.16
N LEU A 72 -7.21 9.16 5.43
CA LEU A 72 -7.34 7.77 5.89
C LEU A 72 -6.47 7.48 7.12
N GLY A 73 -5.25 8.02 7.17
CA GLY A 73 -4.36 7.87 8.32
C GLY A 73 -4.89 8.49 9.62
N LYS A 74 -5.81 9.46 9.52
CA LYS A 74 -6.48 10.07 10.68
C LYS A 74 -7.68 9.27 11.17
N VAL A 75 -8.23 8.39 10.33
CA VAL A 75 -9.37 7.54 10.69
C VAL A 75 -8.88 6.37 11.53
N LYS A 76 -9.26 6.34 12.80
CA LYS A 76 -9.01 5.22 13.71
C LYS A 76 -10.34 4.70 14.23
N HIS A 77 -10.69 3.49 13.82
CA HIS A 77 -11.90 2.81 14.28
C HIS A 77 -11.62 1.34 14.55
N ARG A 78 -12.24 0.76 15.59
CA ARG A 78 -11.99 -0.63 16.01
C ARG A 78 -12.28 -1.69 14.93
N ASN A 79 -13.14 -1.36 13.97
CA ASN A 79 -13.54 -2.25 12.87
C ASN A 79 -12.86 -1.89 11.53
N LEU A 80 -11.91 -0.96 11.52
CA LEU A 80 -11.17 -0.56 10.33
C LEU A 80 -9.69 -0.84 10.54
N THR A 81 -9.04 -1.45 9.56
CA THR A 81 -7.59 -1.63 9.53
C THR A 81 -6.90 -0.27 9.61
N VAL A 82 -5.94 -0.15 10.51
CA VAL A 82 -5.20 1.10 10.71
C VAL A 82 -4.21 1.27 9.57
N LEU A 83 -4.28 2.42 8.89
CA LEU A 83 -3.27 2.80 7.90
C LEU A 83 -1.97 3.18 8.63
N ARG A 84 -0.91 2.42 8.36
CA ARG A 84 0.45 2.61 8.91
C ARG A 84 1.28 3.54 8.05
N GLY A 85 0.95 3.66 6.77
CA GLY A 85 1.59 4.61 5.88
C GLY A 85 1.21 4.44 4.42
N TYR A 86 1.90 5.18 3.56
CA TYR A 86 1.70 5.13 2.12
C TYR A 86 3.00 5.38 1.36
N TYR A 87 3.06 4.87 0.14
CA TYR A 87 4.10 5.17 -0.84
C TYR A 87 3.52 5.95 -2.02
N ALA A 88 4.05 7.14 -2.25
CA ALA A 88 3.76 8.02 -3.37
C ALA A 88 5.10 8.59 -3.85
N GLY A 89 5.74 7.90 -4.78
CA GLY A 89 7.07 8.26 -5.27
C GLY A 89 7.36 7.55 -6.59
N PRO A 90 8.53 7.82 -7.20
CA PRO A 90 8.93 7.20 -8.46
C PRO A 90 9.26 5.71 -8.29
N PRO A 91 8.72 4.82 -9.14
CA PRO A 91 8.13 5.12 -10.44
C PRO A 91 6.65 5.58 -10.35
N PRO A 92 6.21 6.48 -11.25
CA PRO A 92 4.95 7.25 -11.10
C PRO A 92 3.68 6.39 -11.10
N ASP A 93 3.77 5.15 -11.58
CA ASP A 93 2.70 4.16 -11.66
C ASP A 93 2.46 3.40 -10.35
N VAL A 94 3.33 3.59 -9.34
CA VAL A 94 3.23 2.87 -8.06
C VAL A 94 2.62 3.76 -6.97
N ARG A 95 1.48 3.31 -6.45
CA ARG A 95 0.79 3.89 -5.30
C ARG A 95 0.44 2.77 -4.33
N LEU A 96 0.99 2.83 -3.12
CA LEU A 96 0.79 1.79 -2.12
C LEU A 96 0.20 2.38 -0.84
N LEU A 97 -0.76 1.68 -0.26
CA LEU A 97 -1.25 1.92 1.10
C LEU A 97 -0.83 0.74 1.98
N VAL A 98 -0.28 1.06 3.16
CA VAL A 98 0.28 0.08 4.09
C VAL A 98 -0.63 0.02 5.31
N TYR A 99 -1.21 -1.15 5.58
CA TYR A 99 -2.12 -1.40 6.69
C TYR A 99 -1.57 -2.45 7.64
N ASP A 100 -2.04 -2.45 8.87
CA ASP A 100 -1.85 -3.61 9.76
C ASP A 100 -2.49 -4.85 9.14
N TYR A 101 -1.79 -5.98 9.22
CA TYR A 101 -2.32 -7.26 8.80
C TYR A 101 -3.38 -7.73 9.81
N MET A 102 -4.60 -8.01 9.32
CA MET A 102 -5.63 -8.68 10.10
C MET A 102 -5.75 -10.14 9.62
N PRO A 103 -5.47 -11.14 10.49
CA PRO A 103 -5.63 -12.55 10.17
C PRO A 103 -7.10 -12.97 10.07
#